data_AF-A0A925AZM6-F1
#
_entry.id   AF-A0A925AZM6-F1
#
_cell.length_a   1.000
_cell.length_b   1.000
_cell.length_c   1.000
_cell.angle_alpha   90.00
_cell.angle_beta   90.00
_cell.angle_gamma   90.00
#
_symmetry.space_group_name_H-M   'P 1'
#
loop_
_entity.id
_entity.type
_entity.pdbx_description
1 polymer ?
#
loop_
_entity_poly.entity_id
_entity_poly.type
_entity_poly.pdbx_seq_one_letter_code
_entity_poly.pdbx_strand_id
1 'polypeptide(L)' 'MIRTRKKPTNLSIDAKLLAAARKQNLNLSTTLETALREKLREESERAWQKENASAIDAYVTHVESNGVFSDGLRRF' A
#
# COMPACT_ATOMS: atom_id res chain seq x y z
N MET A 1 -8.72 16.93 12.50
CA MET A 1 -8.31 15.53 12.79
C MET A 1 -9.54 14.66 12.85
N ILE A 2 -9.82 13.84 11.82
CA ILE A 2 -10.93 12.89 11.87
C ILE A 2 -10.49 11.76 12.80
N ARG A 3 -10.99 11.75 14.05
CA ARG A 3 -10.88 10.57 14.93
C ARG A 3 -11.82 9.51 14.38
N THR A 4 -11.29 8.58 13.59
CA THR A 4 -12.02 7.37 13.18
C THR A 4 -12.28 6.52 14.42
N ARG A 5 -13.56 6.44 14.82
CA ARG A 5 -13.99 5.66 15.96
C ARG A 5 -13.90 4.18 15.58
N LYS A 6 -13.05 3.41 16.26
CA LYS A 6 -12.93 1.96 16.02
C LYS A 6 -14.30 1.32 16.21
N LYS A 7 -14.81 0.66 15.17
CA LYS A 7 -16.08 -0.07 15.24
C LYS A 7 -15.77 -1.54 15.57
N PRO A 8 -16.36 -2.10 16.64
CA PRO A 8 -16.26 -3.53 16.88
C PRO A 8 -16.91 -4.26 15.70
N THR A 9 -16.17 -5.19 15.12
CA THR A 9 -16.60 -5.96 13.95
C THR A 9 -16.44 -7.43 14.29
N ASN A 10 -17.47 -8.24 14.04
CA ASN A 10 -17.37 -9.69 14.27
C ASN A 10 -16.68 -10.34 13.06
N LEU A 11 -15.68 -11.16 13.31
CA LEU A 11 -14.80 -11.73 12.29
C LEU A 11 -14.58 -13.20 12.60
N SER A 12 -14.62 -14.04 11.57
CA SER A 12 -14.26 -15.45 11.69
C SER A 12 -12.78 -15.63 11.39
N ILE A 13 -12.04 -16.24 12.32
CA ILE A 13 -10.62 -16.55 12.18
C ILE A 13 -10.36 -17.98 12.65
N ASP A 14 -9.31 -18.59 12.14
CA ASP A 14 -8.91 -19.94 12.56
C ASP A 14 -8.66 -19.99 14.09
N ALA A 15 -9.23 -21.00 14.72
CA ALA A 15 -9.20 -21.14 16.18
C ALA A 15 -7.78 -21.42 16.71
N LYS A 16 -6.96 -22.16 15.97
CA LYS A 16 -5.57 -22.46 16.36
C LYS A 16 -4.71 -21.19 16.26
N LEU A 17 -4.90 -20.41 15.21
CA LEU A 17 -4.25 -19.12 15.02
C LEU A 17 -4.63 -18.13 16.14
N LEU A 18 -5.92 -18.03 16.48
CA LEU A 18 -6.38 -17.19 17.58
C LEU A 18 -5.77 -17.63 18.92
N ALA A 19 -5.73 -18.93 19.19
CA ALA A 19 -5.12 -19.48 20.40
C ALA A 19 -3.62 -19.15 20.48
N ALA A 20 -2.89 -19.31 19.38
CA ALA A 20 -1.47 -18.96 19.30
C ALA A 20 -1.22 -17.47 19.53
N ALA A 21 -2.03 -16.60 18.91
CA ALA A 21 -1.92 -15.15 19.08
C ALA A 21 -2.20 -14.70 20.52
N ARG A 22 -3.21 -15.29 21.17
CA ARG A 22 -3.52 -15.04 22.59
C ARG A 22 -2.42 -15.53 23.52
N LYS A 23 -1.84 -16.70 23.25
CA LYS A 23 -0.71 -17.24 24.04
C LYS A 23 0.49 -16.29 24.04
N GLN A 24 0.70 -15.58 22.94
CA GLN A 24 1.75 -14.58 22.77
C GLN A 24 1.32 -13.17 23.19
N ASN A 25 0.13 -13.02 23.79
CA ASN A 25 -0.42 -11.74 24.26
C ASN A 25 -0.47 -10.64 23.18
N LEU A 26 -0.71 -11.04 21.91
CA LEU A 26 -0.79 -10.11 20.80
C LEU A 26 -2.05 -9.25 20.88
N ASN A 27 -1.91 -7.96 20.60
CA ASN A 27 -3.06 -7.06 20.47
C ASN A 27 -3.72 -7.27 19.10
N LEU A 28 -4.68 -8.19 19.05
CA LEU A 28 -5.41 -8.58 17.84
C LEU A 28 -6.00 -7.39 17.07
N SER A 29 -6.53 -6.39 17.78
CA SER A 29 -7.11 -5.21 17.14
C SER A 29 -6.04 -4.41 16.39
N THR A 30 -4.90 -4.16 17.03
CA THR A 30 -3.81 -3.40 16.41
C THR A 30 -3.18 -4.20 15.28
N THR A 31 -2.91 -5.49 15.47
CA THR A 31 -2.33 -6.36 14.44
C THR A 31 -3.21 -6.43 13.20
N LEU A 32 -4.52 -6.65 13.37
CA LEU A 32 -5.46 -6.71 12.26
C LEU A 32 -5.55 -5.37 11.53
N GLU A 33 -5.61 -4.26 12.28
CA GLU A 33 -5.69 -2.92 11.70
C GLU A 33 -4.44 -2.60 10.86
N THR A 34 -3.25 -2.92 11.35
CA THR A 34 -2.00 -2.75 10.59
C THR A 34 -2.00 -3.60 9.32
N ALA A 35 -2.29 -4.90 9.42
CA ALA A 35 -2.31 -5.80 8.27
C ALA A 35 -3.34 -5.37 7.21
N LEU A 36 -4.52 -4.90 7.64
CA LEU A 36 -5.54 -4.37 6.73
C LEU A 36 -5.07 -3.10 6.01
N ARG A 37 -4.42 -2.17 6.72
CA ARG A 37 -3.88 -0.96 6.11
C ARG A 37 -2.81 -1.27 5.08
N GLU A 38 -1.91 -2.21 5.38
CA GLU A 38 -0.88 -2.65 4.45
C GLU A 38 -1.50 -3.26 3.20
N LYS A 39 -2.48 -4.16 3.35
CA LYS A 39 -3.16 -4.76 2.19
C LYS A 39 -3.94 -3.74 1.36
N LEU A 40 -4.65 -2.81 1.99
CA LEU A 40 -5.35 -1.74 1.28
C LEU A 40 -4.38 -0.84 0.51
N ARG A 41 -3.22 -0.55 1.11
CA ARG A 41 -2.17 0.23 0.44
C ARG A 41 -1.64 -0.52 -0.78
N GLU A 42 -1.30 -1.80 -0.65
CA GLU A 42 -0.84 -2.61 -1.79
C GLU A 42 -1.87 -2.65 -2.93
N GLU A 43 -3.16 -2.83 -2.61
CA GLU A 43 -4.22 -2.82 -3.63
C GLU A 43 -4.37 -1.45 -4.29
N SER A 44 -4.25 -0.37 -3.51
CA SER A 44 -4.30 0.99 -4.04
C SER A 44 -3.12 1.27 -4.97
N GLU A 45 -1.92 0.83 -4.60
CA GLU A 45 -0.72 0.93 -5.44
C GLU A 45 -0.88 0.12 -6.73
N ARG A 46 -1.40 -1.12 -6.65
CA ARG A 46 -1.71 -1.94 -7.83
C ARG A 46 -2.72 -1.27 -8.76
N ALA A 47 -3.80 -0.71 -8.21
CA ALA A 47 -4.81 0.00 -8.97
C ALA A 47 -4.22 1.23 -9.67
N TRP A 48 -3.45 2.05 -8.93
CA TRP A 48 -2.79 3.24 -9.45
C TRP A 48 -1.84 2.91 -10.59
N GLN A 49 -1.00 1.87 -10.43
CA GLN A 49 -0.09 1.42 -11.50
C GLN A 49 -0.84 1.03 -12.76
N LYS A 50 -1.96 0.31 -12.63
CA LYS A 50 -2.79 -0.08 -13.77
C LYS A 50 -3.42 1.14 -14.47
N GLU A 51 -3.93 2.09 -13.70
CA GLU A 51 -4.55 3.32 -14.23
C GLU A 51 -3.52 4.22 -14.92
N ASN A 52 -2.30 4.29 -14.40
CA ASN A 52 -1.26 5.21 -14.89
C ASN A 52 -0.31 4.55 -15.88
N ALA A 53 -0.47 3.26 -16.18
CA ALA A 53 0.42 2.52 -17.08
C ALA A 53 0.62 3.21 -18.43
N SER A 54 -0.46 3.68 -19.06
CA SER A 54 -0.39 4.39 -20.35
C SER A 54 0.30 5.75 -20.25
N ALA A 55 0.10 6.48 -19.16
CA ALA A 55 0.74 7.78 -18.94
C ALA A 55 2.24 7.61 -18.67
N ILE A 56 2.61 6.58 -17.90
CA ILE A 56 3.99 6.21 -17.64
C ILE A 56 4.68 5.80 -18.94
N ASP A 57 4.06 4.95 -19.75
CA ASP A 57 4.62 4.49 -21.03
C ASP A 57 4.83 5.64 -22.03
N ALA A 58 3.85 6.55 -22.13
CA ALA A 58 3.97 7.75 -22.94
C ALA A 58 5.13 8.65 -22.45
N TYR A 59 5.30 8.79 -21.15
CA TYR A 59 6.40 9.55 -20.57
C TYR A 59 7.76 8.88 -20.81
N VAL A 60 7.86 7.55 -20.64
CA VAL A 60 9.06 6.78 -20.93
C VAL A 60 9.47 6.96 -22.39
N THR A 61 8.53 6.77 -23.32
CA THR A 61 8.77 6.96 -24.77
C THR A 61 9.25 8.39 -25.07
N HIS A 62 8.64 9.39 -24.41
CA HIS A 62 9.05 10.79 -24.57
C HIS A 62 10.48 11.02 -24.08
N VAL A 63 10.84 10.50 -22.91
CA VAL A 63 12.19 10.62 -22.34
C VAL A 63 13.22 9.87 -23.18
N GLU A 64 12.91 8.68 -23.67
CA GLU A 64 13.82 7.93 -24.56
C GLU A 64 14.10 8.70 -25.86
N SER A 65 13.09 9.39 -26.39
CA SER A 65 13.22 10.13 -27.64
C SER A 65 13.83 11.53 -27.48
N ASN A 66 13.58 12.21 -26.35
CA ASN A 66 13.89 13.63 -26.18
C ASN A 66 14.88 13.92 -25.03
N GLY A 67 15.31 12.89 -24.30
CA GLY A 67 16.07 13.04 -23.06
C GLY A 67 15.20 13.49 -21.89
N VAL A 68 15.79 13.56 -20.69
CA VAL A 68 15.14 14.18 -19.53
C VAL A 68 15.37 15.69 -19.54
N PHE A 69 14.43 16.44 -18.98
CA PHE A 69 14.51 17.91 -18.88
C PHE A 69 15.84 18.44 -18.32
N SER A 70 16.48 17.68 -17.43
CA SER A 70 17.74 18.05 -16.77
C SER A 70 19.01 17.63 -17.51
N ASP A 71 18.92 16.95 -18.66
CA ASP A 71 20.11 16.43 -19.36
C ASP A 71 21.07 17.55 -19.79
N GLY A 72 20.56 18.75 -20.12
CA GLY A 72 21.39 19.93 -20.43
C GLY A 72 21.87 20.73 -19.21
N LEU A 73 21.42 20.39 -17.99
CA LEU A 73 21.68 21.16 -16.77
C LEU A 73 22.66 20.46 -15.80
N ARG A 74 23.06 19.21 -16.10
CA ARG A 74 24.03 18.46 -15.29
C ARG A 74 25.45 18.97 -15.58
N ARG A 75 26.01 19.79 -14.67
CA ARG A 75 27.46 20.05 -14.59
C ARG A 75 28.04 19.23 -13.44
N PHE A 76 29.09 18.47 -13.71
CA PHE A 76 29.92 17.77 -12.72
C PHE A 76 31.09 18.67 -12.29
#